data_AF-A0A3P5XQY7-F1
#
_entry.id   AF-A0A3P5XQY7-F1
#
_cell.length_a   1.000
_cell.length_b   1.000
_cell.length_c   1.000
_cell.angle_alpha   90.00
_cell.angle_beta   90.00
_cell.angle_gamma   90.00
#
_symmetry.space_group_name_H-M   'P 1'
#
loop_
_entity.id
_entity.type
_entity.pdbx_description
1 polymer ?
#
loop_
_entity_poly.entity_id
_entity_poly.type
_entity_poly.pdbx_seq_one_letter_code
_entity_poly.pdbx_strand_id
1 'polypeptide(L)'
;MITGDMVKPGATVIDVGINRIERDGKTRLVGDVHYDSAKAVAGAITPVPGGVGPMTIACLLANTLTAACRANNLNEPEGLTA
;
A
#
# COMPACT_ATOMS: atom_id res chain seq x y z
N MET A 1 -6.04 13.34 9.09
CA MET A 1 -6.60 11.97 9.17
C MET A 1 -7.91 11.98 8.42
N ILE A 2 -8.08 11.11 7.42
CA ILE A 2 -9.30 10.98 6.62
C ILE A 2 -10.28 10.06 7.36
N THR A 3 -11.55 10.45 7.46
CA THR A 3 -12.60 9.71 8.17
C THR A 3 -13.64 9.14 7.19
N GLY A 4 -14.40 8.14 7.64
CA GLY A 4 -15.35 7.40 6.78
C GLY A 4 -16.45 8.26 6.13
N ASP A 5 -16.86 9.37 6.73
CA ASP A 5 -17.81 10.33 6.17
C ASP A 5 -17.27 11.06 4.92
N MET A 6 -15.95 11.12 4.79
CA MET A 6 -15.28 11.68 3.60
C MET A 6 -15.20 10.65 2.46
N VAL A 7 -15.48 9.36 2.73
CA VAL A 7 -15.35 8.26 1.78
C VAL A 7 -16.68 8.03 1.07
N LYS A 8 -16.66 7.98 -0.26
CA LYS A 8 -17.83 7.58 -1.05
C LYS A 8 -18.21 6.12 -0.72
N PRO A 9 -19.50 5.81 -0.47
CA PRO A 9 -19.94 4.43 -0.26
C PRO A 9 -19.48 3.49 -1.38
N GLY A 10 -18.86 2.37 -1.01
CA GLY A 10 -18.32 1.38 -1.95
C GLY A 10 -16.98 1.74 -2.60
N ALA A 11 -16.35 2.87 -2.25
CA ALA A 11 -15.05 3.25 -2.81
C ALA A 11 -13.95 2.25 -2.42
N THR A 12 -12.91 2.15 -3.26
CA THR A 12 -11.64 1.50 -2.90
C THR A 12 -10.72 2.55 -2.30
N VAL A 13 -10.26 2.31 -1.07
CA VAL A 13 -9.35 3.20 -0.33
C VAL A 13 -7.97 2.58 -0.29
N ILE A 14 -6.99 3.25 -0.89
CA ILE A 14 -5.58 2.86 -0.83
C ILE A 14 -4.86 3.84 0.10
N ASP A 15 -4.53 3.39 1.31
CA ASP A 15 -3.80 4.14 2.32
C ASP A 15 -2.28 3.92 2.14
N VAL A 16 -1.63 4.93 1.55
CA VAL A 16 -0.18 4.96 1.31
C VAL A 16 0.57 5.56 2.50
N GLY A 17 -0.14 6.22 3.41
CA GLY A 17 0.45 6.89 4.56
C GLY A 17 1.16 5.92 5.49
N ILE A 18 2.37 6.28 5.92
CA ILE A 18 3.10 5.55 6.96
C ILE A 18 3.58 6.58 7.98
N ASN A 19 2.78 6.72 9.05
CA ASN A 19 3.07 7.63 10.15
C ASN A 19 3.50 6.81 11.37
N ARG A 20 4.64 7.19 11.96
CA ARG A 20 5.15 6.58 13.19
C ARG A 20 4.64 7.38 14.38
N ILE A 21 3.89 6.72 15.26
CA ILE A 21 3.36 7.33 16.48
C ILE A 21 3.84 6.55 17.71
N GLU A 22 3.89 7.23 18.85
CA GLU A 22 4.04 6.57 20.15
C GLU A 22 2.67 6.42 20.81
N ARG A 23 2.37 5.22 21.29
CA ARG A 23 1.18 4.92 22.06
C ARG A 23 1.48 3.85 23.10
N ASP A 24 1.15 4.13 24.35
CA ASP A 24 1.39 3.23 25.49
C ASP A 24 2.88 2.83 25.62
N GLY A 25 3.79 3.78 25.36
CA GLY A 25 5.25 3.55 25.38
C GLY A 25 5.75 2.65 24.25
N LYS A 26 4.91 2.31 23.26
CA LYS A 26 5.27 1.52 22.10
C LYS A 26 5.11 2.32 20.82
N THR A 27 6.07 2.16 19.91
CA THR A 27 5.95 2.69 18.57
C THR A 27 4.95 1.88 17.77
N ARG A 28 4.01 2.56 17.11
CA ARG A 28 3.06 1.97 16.16
C ARG A 28 3.14 2.69 14.82
N LEU A 29 2.84 1.95 13.75
CA LEU A 29 2.63 2.52 12.43
C LEU A 29 1.14 2.68 12.20
N VAL A 30 0.73 3.86 11.73
CA VAL A 30 -0.65 4.17 11.37
C VAL A 30 -0.67 4.86 10.01
N GLY A 31 -1.79 4.70 9.29
CA GLY A 31 -2.00 5.31 7.99
C GLY A 31 -2.56 6.73 8.06
N ASP A 32 -2.91 7.28 6.91
CA ASP A 32 -3.56 8.58 6.80
C ASP A 32 -5.08 8.48 7.03
N VAL A 33 -5.63 7.27 6.94
CA VAL A 33 -7.06 6.99 7.05
C VAL A 33 -7.39 6.39 8.41
N HIS A 34 -8.48 6.85 9.02
CA HIS A 34 -9.08 6.20 10.17
C HIS A 34 -9.74 4.88 9.74
N TYR A 35 -8.96 3.79 9.81
CA TYR A 35 -9.30 2.49 9.23
C TYR A 35 -10.70 1.99 9.63
N ASP A 36 -11.05 2.05 10.91
CA ASP A 36 -12.32 1.49 11.40
C ASP A 36 -13.54 2.23 10.84
N SER A 37 -13.47 3.56 10.69
CA SER A 37 -14.60 4.32 10.14
C SER A 37 -14.67 4.21 8.62
N ALA A 38 -13.53 4.18 7.93
CA ALA A 38 -13.48 3.99 6.48
C ALA A 38 -13.91 2.58 6.06
N LYS A 39 -13.53 1.53 6.82
CA LYS A 39 -13.91 0.14 6.55
C LYS A 39 -15.43 -0.10 6.56
N ALA A 40 -16.17 0.68 7.34
CA ALA A 40 -17.64 0.58 7.39
C ALA A 40 -18.32 1.10 6.11
N VAL A 41 -17.64 1.92 5.31
CA VAL A 41 -18.21 2.63 4.14
C VAL A 41 -17.57 2.16 2.83
N ALA A 42 -16.26 1.90 2.84
CA ALA A 42 -15.50 1.49 1.67
C ALA A 42 -15.85 0.07 1.23
N GLY A 43 -15.80 -0.18 -0.09
CA GLY A 43 -15.90 -1.52 -0.64
C GLY A 43 -14.62 -2.34 -0.46
N ALA A 44 -13.47 -1.65 -0.42
CA ALA A 44 -12.17 -2.22 -0.10
C ALA A 44 -11.27 -1.17 0.54
N ILE A 45 -10.39 -1.57 1.46
CA ILE A 45 -9.43 -0.69 2.12
C ILE A 45 -8.13 -1.42 2.44
N THR A 46 -6.99 -0.79 2.20
CA THR A 46 -5.68 -1.33 2.60
C THR A 46 -5.38 -1.04 4.07
N PRO A 47 -4.88 -2.01 4.87
CA PRO A 47 -4.48 -1.76 6.25
C PRO A 47 -3.12 -1.06 6.33
N VAL A 48 -2.87 -0.37 7.44
CA VAL A 48 -1.54 0.09 7.83
C VAL A 48 -1.27 -0.38 9.26
N PRO A 49 -0.21 -1.20 9.50
CA PRO A 49 0.76 -1.73 8.53
C PRO A 49 0.20 -2.86 7.65
N GLY A 50 0.94 -3.24 6.60
CA GLY A 50 0.65 -4.42 5.77
C GLY A 50 -0.06 -4.16 4.44
N GLY A 51 -0.38 -2.91 4.13
CA GLY A 51 -0.97 -2.50 2.85
C GLY A 51 0.07 -2.24 1.76
N VAL A 52 0.32 -0.96 1.47
CA VAL A 52 1.11 -0.54 0.29
C VAL A 52 2.61 -0.77 0.45
N GLY A 53 3.15 -0.74 1.67
CA GLY A 53 4.59 -0.86 1.93
C GLY A 53 5.28 -2.06 1.27
N PRO A 54 4.79 -3.31 1.45
CA PRO A 54 5.32 -4.49 0.76
C PRO A 54 5.29 -4.40 -0.77
N MET A 55 4.25 -3.77 -1.34
CA MET A 55 4.13 -3.60 -2.79
C MET A 55 5.19 -2.65 -3.35
N THR A 56 5.58 -1.60 -2.62
CA THR A 56 6.69 -0.71 -3.04
C THR A 56 7.99 -1.50 -3.23
N ILE A 57 8.30 -2.42 -2.30
CA ILE A 57 9.50 -3.27 -2.38
C ILE A 57 9.35 -4.25 -3.55
N ALA A 58 8.20 -4.92 -3.69
CA ALA A 58 7.95 -5.85 -4.78
C ALA A 58 8.10 -5.17 -6.16
N CYS A 59 7.53 -3.98 -6.34
CA CYS A 59 7.63 -3.21 -7.58
C CYS A 59 9.08 -2.77 -7.85
N LEU A 60 9.85 -2.38 -6.81
CA LEU A 60 11.27 -2.07 -6.98
C LEU A 60 12.05 -3.28 -7.52
N LEU A 61 11.81 -4.46 -6.95
CA LEU A 61 12.46 -5.70 -7.39
C LEU A 61 12.03 -6.09 -8.80
N ALA A 62 10.74 -5.97 -9.12
CA ALA A 62 10.22 -6.21 -10.46
C ALA A 62 10.90 -5.29 -11.49
N ASN A 63 10.92 -3.99 -11.22
CA ASN A 63 11.58 -3.00 -12.08
C ASN A 63 13.09 -3.30 -12.25
N THR A 64 13.76 -3.71 -11.17
CA THR A 64 15.19 -4.05 -11.18
C THR A 64 15.45 -5.27 -12.06
N LEU A 65 14.64 -6.31 -11.95
CA LEU A 65 14.76 -7.52 -12.77
C LEU A 65 14.47 -7.22 -14.25
N THR A 66 13.41 -6.48 -14.54
CA THR A 66 13.09 -6.02 -15.90
C THR A 66 14.24 -5.22 -16.51
N ALA A 67 14.82 -4.28 -15.76
CA ALA A 67 15.97 -3.51 -16.23
C ALA A 67 17.19 -4.39 -16.52
N ALA A 68 17.46 -5.38 -15.66
CA ALA A 68 18.55 -6.34 -15.87
C ALA A 68 18.33 -7.20 -17.12
N CYS A 69 17.12 -7.69 -17.36
CA CYS A 69 16.80 -8.45 -18.58
C CYS A 69 17.04 -7.61 -19.83
N ARG A 70 16.53 -6.37 -19.86
CA ARG A 70 16.71 -5.44 -20.99
C ARG A 70 18.18 -5.13 -21.26
N ALA A 71 18.97 -4.87 -20.21
CA ALA A 71 20.39 -4.56 -20.34
C ALA A 71 21.22 -5.73 -20.90
N ASN A 72 20.74 -6.96 -20.74
CA ASN A 72 21.45 -8.18 -21.13
C ASN A 72 20.80 -8.93 -22.30
N ASN A 73 19.81 -8.34 -22.98
CA ASN A 73 19.02 -8.97 -24.04
C ASN A 73 18.41 -10.33 -23.63
N LEU A 74 17.95 -10.42 -22.38
CA LEU A 74 17.24 -11.59 -21.87
C LEU A 74 15.73 -11.36 -21.96
N ASN A 75 14.96 -12.45 -22.05
CA ASN A 75 13.50 -12.38 -22.00
C ASN A 75 13.04 -11.86 -20.62
N GLU A 76 12.04 -10.97 -20.63
CA GLU A 76 11.42 -10.49 -19.41
C GLU A 76 10.51 -11.59 -18.79
N PRO A 77 10.46 -11.74 -17.46
CA PRO A 77 9.58 -12.70 -16.82
C PRO A 77 8.09 -12.34 -17.02
N GLU A 78 7.28 -13.32 -17.40
CA GLU A 78 5.83 -13.13 -17.55
C GLU A 78 5.13 -12.97 -16.19
N GLY A 79 4.15 -12.07 -16.12
CA GLY A 79 3.32 -11.85 -14.93
C GLY A 79 4.02 -11.15 -13.76
N LEU A 80 5.23 -10.62 -13.95
CA LEU A 80 5.99 -9.93 -12.91
C LEU A 80 5.48 -8.50 -12.64
N THR A 81 4.95 -7.84 -13.66
CA THR A 81 4.27 -6.55 -13.58
C THR A 81 2.91 -6.67 -14.25
N ALA A 82 1.96 -5.81 -13.84
CA ALA A 82 0.64 -5.71 -14.47
C ALA A 82 0.72 -5.36 -15.96
#